data_AF-A0A820BGX1-F1
#
_entry.id   AF-A0A820BGX1-F1
#
_cell.length_a   1.000
_cell.length_b   1.000
_cell.length_c   1.000
_cell.angle_alpha   90.00
_cell.angle_beta   90.00
_cell.angle_gamma   90.00
#
_symmetry.space_group_name_H-M   'P 1'
#
loop_
_entity.id
_entity.type
_entity.pdbx_description
1 polymer ?
#
loop_
_entity_poly.entity_id
_entity_poly.type
_entity_poly.pdbx_seq_one_letter_code
_entity_poly.pdbx_strand_id
1 'polypeptide(L)' 'AHTYEYRQSYLRPVMIGAHSHLMPNAFVLPGCHLDGNNTIYPCTLIMKGDKLPMHTNWKGSPARHFQSSCSFPQ' A
#
# COMPACT_ATOMS: atom_id res chain seq x y z
N ALA A 1 27.59 30.95 6.49
CA ALA A 1 26.21 31.04 5.96
C ALA A 1 25.64 29.63 5.90
N HIS A 2 24.61 29.34 6.69
CA HIS A 2 23.93 28.05 6.72
C HIS A 2 22.56 28.27 6.11
N THR A 3 22.39 27.93 4.83
CA THR A 3 21.09 28.03 4.16
C THR A 3 20.30 26.76 4.48
N TYR A 4 19.23 26.91 5.23
CA TYR A 4 18.26 25.83 5.44
C TYR A 4 17.27 25.85 4.27
N GLU A 5 17.39 24.91 3.34
CA GLU A 5 16.39 24.68 2.30
C GLU A 5 15.28 23.78 2.86
N TYR A 6 14.11 24.35 3.11
CA TYR A 6 12.92 23.58 3.46
C TYR A 6 12.35 22.91 2.20
N ARG A 7 12.65 21.63 2.01
CA ARG A 7 12.05 20.82 0.93
C ARG A 7 10.65 20.40 1.35
N GLN A 8 9.63 21.12 0.88
CA GLN A 8 8.24 20.73 1.08
C GLN A 8 7.94 19.38 0.43
N SER A 9 7.44 18.45 1.24
CA SER A 9 6.92 17.16 0.78
C SER A 9 5.40 17.25 0.64
N TYR A 10 4.89 17.06 -0.57
CA TYR A 10 3.45 17.03 -0.83
C TYR A 10 2.88 15.66 -0.47
N LEU A 11 1.95 15.65 0.47
CA LEU A 11 1.10 14.48 0.74
C LEU A 11 -0.03 14.44 -0.29
N ARG A 12 -0.32 13.25 -0.78
CA ARG A 12 -1.49 12.95 -1.61
C ARG A 12 -2.41 12.00 -0.84
N PRO A 13 -3.73 12.12 -1.02
CA PRO A 13 -4.66 11.18 -0.40
C PRO A 13 -4.35 9.75 -0.82
N VAL A 14 -4.56 8.82 0.10
CA VAL A 14 -4.55 7.38 -0.18
C VAL A 14 -6.00 6.94 -0.23
N MET A 15 -6.40 6.29 -1.32
CA MET A 15 -7.76 5.79 -1.49
C MET A 15 -7.77 4.28 -1.23
N ILE A 16 -8.61 3.86 -0.29
CA ILE A 16 -8.76 2.46 0.09
C ILE A 16 -10.20 2.05 -0.23
N GLY A 17 -10.36 1.17 -1.21
CA GLY A 17 -11.64 0.61 -1.60
C GLY A 17 -12.21 -0.33 -0.53
N ALA A 18 -13.51 -0.61 -0.63
CA ALA A 18 -14.25 -1.44 0.30
C ALA A 18 -13.63 -2.86 0.42
N HIS A 19 -13.79 -3.48 1.60
CA HIS A 19 -13.30 -4.83 1.89
C HIS A 19 -11.78 -5.04 1.70
N SER A 20 -10.98 -3.96 1.72
CA SER A 20 -9.52 -4.08 1.70
C SER A 20 -8.98 -4.42 3.08
N HIS A 21 -8.04 -5.36 3.15
CA HIS A 21 -7.41 -5.81 4.38
C HIS A 21 -5.97 -5.29 4.45
N LEU A 22 -5.69 -4.46 5.45
CA LEU A 22 -4.35 -4.00 5.79
C LEU A 22 -3.84 -4.76 7.00
N MET A 23 -2.81 -5.57 6.81
CA MET A 23 -2.19 -6.30 7.92
C MET A 23 -1.25 -5.41 8.74
N PRO A 24 -0.89 -5.83 9.97
CA PRO A 24 0.01 -5.08 10.84
C PRO A 24 1.33 -4.72 10.14
N ASN A 25 1.82 -3.51 10.41
CA ASN A 25 3.08 -3.00 9.87
C ASN A 25 3.12 -2.90 8.32
N ALA A 26 1.95 -2.86 7.66
CA ALA A 26 1.86 -2.51 6.25
C ALA A 26 1.94 -0.98 6.07
N PHE A 27 2.78 -0.53 5.14
CA PHE A 27 2.97 0.88 4.79
C PHE A 27 2.41 1.15 3.39
N VAL A 28 1.53 2.14 3.29
CA VAL A 28 0.98 2.62 2.01
C VAL A 28 1.38 4.08 1.83
N LEU A 29 2.15 4.35 0.76
CA LEU A 29 2.67 5.70 0.52
C LEU A 29 1.61 6.66 -0.06
N PRO A 30 1.80 7.98 0.06
CA PRO A 30 0.81 8.96 -0.42
C PRO A 30 0.50 8.84 -1.92
N GLY A 31 -0.78 8.90 -2.29
CA GLY A 31 -1.22 8.83 -3.69
C GLY A 31 -1.50 7.42 -4.21
N CYS A 32 -1.45 6.39 -3.37
CA CYS A 32 -1.88 5.05 -3.75
C CYS A 32 -3.41 4.95 -3.90
N HIS A 33 -3.84 4.06 -4.78
CA HIS A 33 -5.24 3.72 -5.01
C HIS A 33 -5.44 2.21 -4.91
N LEU A 34 -6.24 1.76 -3.94
CA LEU A 34 -6.66 0.36 -3.81
C LEU A 34 -8.12 0.30 -4.25
N ASP A 35 -8.41 -0.44 -5.32
CA ASP A 35 -9.76 -0.47 -5.88
C ASP A 35 -10.77 -1.23 -4.99
N GLY A 36 -10.31 -2.14 -4.13
CA GLY A 36 -11.16 -2.88 -3.18
C GLY A 36 -10.87 -4.38 -3.16
N ASN A 37 -11.25 -5.06 -2.07
CA ASN A 37 -10.98 -6.49 -1.87
C ASN A 37 -9.48 -6.86 -2.00
N ASN A 38 -8.60 -5.90 -1.72
CA ASN A 38 -7.15 -6.09 -1.75
C ASN A 38 -6.66 -6.62 -0.41
N THR A 39 -5.69 -7.54 -0.43
CA THR A 39 -5.02 -8.00 0.80
C THR A 39 -3.56 -7.56 0.80
N ILE A 40 -3.21 -6.64 1.70
CA ILE A 40 -1.82 -6.24 1.94
C ILE A 40 -1.28 -7.06 3.11
N TYR A 41 -0.29 -7.91 2.86
CA TYR A 41 0.33 -8.78 3.87
C TYR A 41 1.19 -7.99 4.89
N PRO A 42 1.53 -8.58 6.06
CA PRO A 42 2.32 -7.90 7.08
C PRO A 42 3.68 -7.46 6.54
N CYS A 43 4.21 -6.35 7.06
CA CYS A 43 5.51 -5.80 6.67
C CYS A 43 5.65 -5.52 5.16
N THR A 44 4.56 -5.15 4.49
CA THR A 44 4.53 -4.82 3.06
C THR A 44 4.62 -3.31 2.84
N LEU A 45 5.39 -2.88 1.84
CA LEU A 45 5.55 -1.47 1.46
C LEU A 45 5.02 -1.21 0.05
N ILE A 46 3.89 -0.50 -0.04
CA ILE A 46 3.30 -0.06 -1.31
C ILE A 46 3.91 1.29 -1.71
N MET A 47 4.37 1.38 -2.97
CA MET A 47 5.12 2.52 -3.46
C MET A 47 4.21 3.71 -3.79
N LYS A 48 4.77 4.92 -3.72
CA LYS A 48 4.03 6.17 -3.95
C LYS A 48 3.38 6.17 -5.33
N GLY A 49 2.05 6.26 -5.38
CA GLY A 49 1.30 6.34 -6.64
C GLY A 49 0.91 5.00 -7.25
N ASP A 50 1.17 3.88 -6.56
CA ASP A 50 0.75 2.56 -7.03
C ASP A 50 -0.79 2.45 -7.10
N LYS A 51 -1.26 1.76 -8.14
CA LYS A 51 -2.67 1.38 -8.30
C LYS A 51 -2.80 -0.12 -8.16
N LEU A 52 -3.57 -0.56 -7.18
CA LEU A 52 -3.82 -1.95 -6.89
C LEU A 52 -5.21 -2.33 -7.40
N PRO A 53 -5.30 -3.17 -8.46
CA PRO A 53 -6.58 -3.62 -8.99
C PRO A 53 -7.31 -4.51 -7.99
N MET A 54 -8.64 -4.62 -8.11
CA MET A 54 -9.47 -5.40 -7.19
C MET A 54 -9.04 -6.87 -7.08
N HIS A 55 -9.29 -7.50 -5.92
CA HIS A 55 -9.04 -8.92 -5.67
C HIS A 55 -7.57 -9.36 -5.83
N THR A 56 -6.63 -8.44 -5.60
CA THR A 56 -5.19 -8.76 -5.65
C THR A 56 -4.55 -8.75 -4.27
N ASN A 57 -3.56 -9.63 -4.10
CA ASN A 57 -2.81 -9.74 -2.85
C ASN A 57 -1.36 -9.30 -3.06
N TRP A 58 -0.80 -8.59 -2.08
CA TRP A 58 0.49 -7.92 -2.18
C TRP A 58 1.36 -8.20 -0.97
N LYS A 59 2.62 -8.55 -1.22
CA LYS A 59 3.58 -8.89 -0.17
C LYS A 59 4.98 -8.34 -0.48
N GLY A 60 5.69 -7.92 0.57
CA GLY A 60 7.11 -7.58 0.54
C GLY A 60 7.40 -6.09 0.54
N SER A 61 8.69 -5.74 0.65
CA SER A 61 9.17 -4.36 0.59
C SER A 61 10.33 -4.27 -0.40
N PRO A 62 10.13 -3.69 -1.60
CA PRO A 62 8.88 -3.15 -2.13
C PRO A 62 7.85 -4.23 -2.48
N ALA A 63 6.57 -3.87 -2.45
CA ALA A 63 5.46 -4.81 -2.64
C ALA A 63 5.46 -5.43 -4.04
N ARG A 64 5.15 -6.73 -4.10
CA ARG A 64 4.93 -7.46 -5.34
C ARG A 64 3.62 -8.21 -5.29
N HIS A 65 3.00 -8.39 -6.46
CA HIS A 65 1.80 -9.21 -6.59
C HIS A 65 2.12 -10.64 -6.16
N PHE A 66 1.31 -11.18 -5.27
CA PHE A 66 1.47 -12.50 -4.71
C PHE A 66 0.15 -13.25 -4.83
N GLN A 67 0.18 -14.43 -5.44
CA GLN A 67 -0.97 -15.32 -5.41
C GLN A 67 -0.87 -16.16 -4.13
N SER A 68 -1.74 -15.88 -3.18
CA SER A 68 -1.88 -16.69 -1.99
C SER A 68 -2.56 -18.00 -2.35
N SER A 69 -1.82 -19.10 -2.30
CA SER A 69 -2.33 -20.45 -2.55
C SER A 69 -3.17 -21.02 -1.41
N CYS A 70 -3.44 -20.24 -0.36
CA CYS A 70 -4.08 -20.74 0.86
C CYS A 70 -5.26 -19.85 1.25
N SER A 71 -6.44 -20.46 1.32
CA SER A 71 -7.69 -19.88 1.82
C SER A 71 -7.53 -19.49 3.29
N PHE A 72 -7.66 -18.21 3.62
CA PHE A 72 -7.72 -17.78 5.00
C PHE A 72 -9.09 -18.18 5.59
N PRO A 73 -9.15 -18.87 6.75
CA PRO A 73 -10.42 -19.16 7.40
C PRO A 73 -11.05 -17.85 7.88
N GLN A 74 -12.36 -17.72 7.69
CA GLN A 74 -13.17 -16.56 8.09
C GLN A 74 -13.16 -16.33 9.60
#